data_AF-A0A2U2X7M5-F1
#
_entry.id   AF-A0A2U2X7M5-F1
#
_cell.length_a   1.000
_cell.length_b   1.000
_cell.length_c   1.000
_cell.angle_alpha   90.00
_cell.angle_beta   90.00
_cell.angle_gamma   90.00
#
_symmetry.space_group_name_H-M   'P 1'
#
loop_
_entity.id
_entity.type
_entity.pdbx_description
1 polymer ?
#
loop_
_entity_poly.entity_id
_entity_poly.type
_entity_poly.pdbx_seq_one_letter_code
_entity_poly.pdbx_strand_id
1 'polypeptide(L)'
;MKSIFFYLFLFIISHMSFSQERIRETNLQKDTVFKFHPNPAQDDLYILGENKIKSIELINVLGKRVAFYHFNKSIIQIDVSELKSGLYLIQVIDENNMAETKKLVIK
;
A
#
# COMPACT_ATOMS: atom_id res chain seq x y z
N MET A 1 -38.85 -15.12 33.90
CA MET A 1 -38.48 -14.67 32.52
C MET A 1 -37.58 -13.42 32.49
N LYS A 2 -37.62 -12.51 33.49
CA LYS A 2 -36.73 -11.33 33.50
C LYS A 2 -35.25 -11.65 33.79
N SER A 3 -34.98 -12.66 34.61
CA SER A 3 -33.60 -13.09 34.93
C SER A 3 -32.89 -13.81 33.79
N ILE A 4 -33.62 -14.50 32.90
CA ILE A 4 -33.03 -15.22 31.76
C ILE A 4 -32.43 -14.27 30.72
N PHE A 5 -33.04 -13.09 30.54
CA PHE A 5 -32.59 -12.07 29.60
C PHE A 5 -31.31 -11.38 30.09
N PHE A 6 -31.14 -11.27 31.41
CA PHE A 6 -29.94 -10.70 32.04
C PHE A 6 -28.70 -11.57 31.83
N TYR A 7 -28.85 -12.90 31.92
CA TYR A 7 -27.75 -13.83 31.63
C TYR A 7 -27.42 -13.92 30.13
N LEU A 8 -28.40 -13.72 29.26
CA LEU A 8 -28.18 -13.69 27.80
C LEU A 8 -27.42 -12.43 27.35
N PHE A 9 -27.59 -11.31 28.08
CA PHE A 9 -26.84 -10.08 27.87
C PHE A 9 -25.38 -10.17 28.37
N LEU A 10 -25.13 -10.89 29.47
CA LEU A 10 -23.77 -11.12 29.99
C LEU A 10 -22.90 -12.03 29.09
N PHE A 11 -23.51 -12.90 28.30
CA PHE A 11 -22.79 -13.81 27.39
C PHE A 11 -22.24 -13.11 26.13
N ILE A 12 -22.80 -11.95 25.75
CA ILE A 12 -22.39 -11.21 24.54
C ILE A 12 -21.13 -10.36 24.82
N ILE A 13 -20.92 -9.94 26.07
CA ILE A 13 -19.84 -9.03 26.48
C ILE A 13 -18.48 -9.76 26.60
N SER A 14 -18.47 -11.08 26.79
CA SER A 14 -17.24 -11.87 26.94
C SER A 14 -16.52 -12.22 25.63
N HIS A 15 -17.08 -11.88 24.46
CA HIS A 15 -16.50 -12.29 23.16
C HIS A 15 -15.88 -11.16 22.33
N MET A 16 -15.79 -9.93 22.82
CA MET A 16 -15.03 -8.86 22.15
C MET A 16 -13.70 -8.64 22.85
N SER A 17 -12.76 -9.54 22.58
CA SER A 17 -11.33 -9.31 22.83
C SER A 17 -10.54 -9.89 21.68
N PHE A 18 -10.56 -9.16 20.57
CA PHE A 18 -9.43 -9.13 19.64
C PHE A 18 -8.98 -7.66 19.50
N SER A 19 -8.54 -7.10 20.63
CA SER A 19 -7.88 -5.80 20.64
C SER A 19 -6.42 -6.02 20.26
N GLN A 20 -6.11 -5.76 18.99
CA GLN A 20 -4.78 -5.53 18.41
C GLN A 20 -3.64 -6.41 18.96
N GLU A 21 -3.33 -7.47 18.21
CA GLU A 21 -2.00 -8.05 18.26
C GLU A 21 -0.99 -6.98 17.81
N ARG A 22 -0.12 -6.53 18.73
CA ARG A 22 1.07 -5.77 18.34
C ARG A 22 1.95 -6.71 17.53
N ILE A 23 1.98 -6.52 16.22
CA ILE A 23 3.02 -7.11 15.38
C ILE A 23 4.35 -6.60 15.95
N ARG A 24 5.09 -7.47 16.64
CA ARG A 24 6.52 -7.23 16.89
C ARG A 24 7.15 -7.14 15.51
N GLU A 25 7.81 -6.02 15.21
CA GLU A 25 8.73 -5.95 14.09
C GLU A 25 9.88 -6.92 14.37
N THR A 26 9.68 -8.19 14.04
CA THR A 26 10.81 -9.06 13.74
C THR A 26 11.49 -8.42 12.54
N ASN A 27 12.82 -8.37 12.55
CA ASN A 27 13.65 -7.97 11.40
C ASN A 27 13.47 -8.98 10.25
N LEU A 28 12.25 -9.16 9.76
CA LEU A 28 11.97 -9.72 8.47
C LEU A 28 12.50 -8.69 7.50
N GLN A 29 13.69 -8.94 6.99
CA GLN A 29 14.22 -8.25 5.82
C GLN A 29 13.24 -8.55 4.70
N LYS A 30 12.18 -7.73 4.60
CA LYS A 30 11.17 -7.86 3.57
C LYS A 30 11.87 -7.54 2.27
N ASP A 31 11.95 -8.55 1.39
CA ASP A 31 12.47 -8.37 0.04
C ASP A 31 11.73 -7.19 -0.59
N THR A 32 12.46 -6.10 -0.74
CA THR A 32 11.94 -4.86 -1.30
C THR A 32 11.98 -5.04 -2.81
N VAL A 33 10.88 -4.80 -3.51
CA VAL A 33 10.85 -4.88 -4.98
C VAL A 33 11.36 -3.57 -5.56
N PHE A 34 11.05 -2.44 -4.92
CA PHE A 34 11.45 -1.13 -5.41
C PHE A 34 11.56 -0.07 -4.30
N LYS A 35 12.29 1.01 -4.60
CA LYS A 35 12.31 2.27 -3.85
C LYS A 35 11.91 3.40 -4.78
N PHE A 36 11.46 4.52 -4.21
CA PHE A 36 11.13 5.69 -5.01
C PHE A 36 11.38 6.99 -4.23
N HIS A 37 11.60 8.06 -4.98
CA HIS A 37 11.81 9.40 -4.45
C HIS A 37 11.45 10.45 -5.51
N PRO A 38 11.18 11.70 -5.11
CA PRO A 38 10.87 12.11 -3.75
C PRO A 38 9.51 11.58 -3.27
N ASN A 39 9.27 11.63 -1.96
CA ASN A 39 7.96 11.41 -1.35
C ASN A 39 7.86 12.34 -0.13
N PRO A 40 7.06 13.42 -0.16
CA PRO A 40 6.07 13.78 -1.18
C PRO A 40 6.67 14.18 -2.55
N ALA A 41 6.04 13.75 -3.65
CA ALA A 41 6.39 14.10 -5.03
C ALA A 41 5.58 15.29 -5.55
N GLN A 42 6.09 15.98 -6.58
CA GLN A 42 5.44 17.15 -7.16
C GLN A 42 5.34 17.02 -8.69
N ASP A 43 6.49 17.00 -9.37
CA ASP A 43 6.53 16.91 -10.83
C ASP A 43 7.05 15.55 -11.28
N ASP A 44 8.26 15.19 -10.88
CA ASP A 44 8.89 13.94 -11.24
C ASP A 44 8.92 12.94 -10.07
N LEU A 45 8.63 11.68 -10.38
CA LEU A 45 8.78 10.54 -9.49
C LEU A 45 9.81 9.57 -10.07
N TYR A 46 10.89 9.33 -9.33
CA TYR A 46 11.93 8.37 -9.67
C TYR A 46 11.73 7.06 -8.94
N ILE A 47 11.81 5.96 -9.67
CA ILE A 47 11.54 4.61 -9.19
C ILE A 47 12.73 3.73 -9.52
N LEU A 48 13.23 3.04 -8.49
CA LEU A 48 14.40 2.17 -8.53
C LEU A 48 13.95 0.76 -8.13
N GLY A 49 13.82 -0.14 -9.10
CA GLY A 49 13.56 -1.56 -8.86
C GLY A 49 14.84 -2.32 -8.50
N GLU A 50 14.74 -3.30 -7.61
CA GLU A 50 15.83 -4.27 -7.38
C GLU A 50 16.03 -5.17 -8.62
N ASN A 51 14.94 -5.46 -9.34
CA ASN A 51 14.95 -6.11 -10.65
C ASN A 51 14.36 -5.17 -11.72
N LYS A 52 14.33 -5.59 -12.99
CA LYS A 52 13.61 -4.80 -14.01
C LYS A 52 12.13 -4.75 -13.67
N ILE A 53 11.57 -3.56 -13.76
CA ILE A 53 10.15 -3.32 -13.52
C ILE A 53 9.38 -3.66 -14.79
N LYS A 54 8.37 -4.51 -14.64
CA LYS A 54 7.44 -4.94 -15.69
C LYS A 54 6.28 -3.97 -15.83
N SER A 55 5.71 -3.51 -14.71
CA SER A 55 4.61 -2.55 -14.73
C SER A 55 4.53 -1.72 -13.46
N ILE A 56 3.99 -0.51 -13.61
CA ILE A 56 3.70 0.41 -12.52
C ILE A 56 2.24 0.85 -12.63
N GLU A 57 1.51 0.78 -11.53
CA GLU A 57 0.13 1.25 -11.40
C GLU A 57 0.02 2.31 -10.31
N LEU A 58 -0.66 3.42 -10.59
CA LEU A 58 -1.03 4.42 -9.60
C LEU A 58 -2.54 4.33 -9.34
N ILE A 59 -2.91 4.26 -8.07
CA ILE A 59 -4.29 4.06 -7.60
C ILE A 59 -4.60 5.17 -6.59
N ASN A 60 -5.74 5.84 -6.73
CA ASN A 60 -6.16 6.86 -5.77
C ASN A 60 -6.84 6.25 -4.52
N VAL A 61 -7.16 7.09 -3.53
CA VAL A 61 -7.80 6.64 -2.27
C VAL A 61 -9.17 5.95 -2.43
N LEU A 62 -9.83 6.13 -3.59
CA LEU A 62 -11.10 5.47 -3.90
C LEU A 62 -10.90 4.11 -4.59
N GLY A 63 -9.65 3.65 -4.76
CA GLY A 63 -9.33 2.42 -5.48
C GLY A 63 -9.37 2.54 -7.00
N LYS A 64 -9.53 3.76 -7.54
CA LYS A 64 -9.50 3.98 -8.99
C LYS A 64 -8.05 4.03 -9.48
N ARG A 65 -7.73 3.18 -10.46
CA ARG A 65 -6.50 3.28 -11.28
C ARG A 65 -6.49 4.61 -12.03
N VAL A 66 -5.49 5.44 -11.75
CA VAL A 66 -5.31 6.74 -12.41
C VAL A 66 -4.20 6.71 -13.46
N ALA A 67 -3.24 5.79 -13.33
CA ALA A 67 -2.20 5.58 -14.32
C ALA A 67 -1.74 4.12 -14.34
N PHE A 68 -1.29 3.65 -15.51
CA PHE A 68 -0.73 2.32 -15.69
C PHE A 68 0.29 2.33 -16.82
N TYR A 69 1.47 1.79 -16.54
CA TYR A 69 2.61 1.82 -17.44
C TYR A 69 3.29 0.46 -17.50
N HIS A 70 3.86 0.14 -18.66
CA HIS A 70 4.70 -1.03 -18.87
C HIS A 70 6.15 -0.62 -19.09
N PHE A 71 7.06 -1.37 -18.48
CA PHE A 71 8.49 -1.11 -18.57
C PHE A 71 9.27 -2.42 -18.72
N ASN A 72 10.56 -2.25 -19.01
CA ASN A 72 11.56 -3.32 -18.99
C ASN A 72 12.91 -2.72 -18.56
N LYS A 73 12.88 -1.92 -17.49
CA LYS A 73 14.00 -1.14 -16.96
C LYS A 73 13.97 -1.18 -15.43
N SER A 74 15.11 -1.08 -14.79
CA SER A 74 15.22 -0.99 -13.31
C SER A 74 15.09 0.44 -12.79
N ILE A 75 15.40 1.45 -13.62
CA ILE A 75 15.30 2.87 -13.26
C ILE A 75 14.27 3.54 -14.17
N ILE A 76 13.28 4.18 -13.56
CA ILE A 76 12.14 4.79 -14.26
C ILE A 76 11.89 6.18 -13.68
N GLN A 77 11.55 7.11 -14.56
CA GLN A 77 11.02 8.43 -14.21
C GLN A 77 9.58 8.52 -14.73
N ILE A 78 8.66 8.98 -13.89
CA ILE A 78 7.26 9.20 -14.24
C ILE A 78 6.92 10.66 -13.91
N ASP A 79 6.29 11.34 -14.86
CA ASP A 79 5.69 12.66 -14.63
C ASP A 79 4.36 12.48 -13.87
N VAL A 80 4.27 13.11 -12.72
CA VAL A 80 3.11 13.14 -11.81
C VAL A 80 2.53 14.54 -11.65
N SER A 81 3.00 15.54 -12.42
CA SER A 81 2.59 16.94 -12.33
C SER A 81 1.09 17.15 -12.61
N GLU A 82 0.48 16.29 -13.43
CA GLU A 82 -0.95 16.34 -13.73
C GLU A 82 -1.84 15.69 -12.64
N LEU A 83 -1.24 14.98 -11.67
CA LEU A 83 -1.98 14.37 -10.58
C LEU A 83 -2.35 15.42 -9.52
N LYS A 84 -3.59 15.35 -9.04
CA LYS A 84 -4.03 16.20 -7.93
C LYS A 84 -3.27 15.84 -6.67
N SER A 85 -2.90 16.84 -5.89
CA SER A 85 -2.36 16.73 -4.54
C SER A 85 -3.18 15.76 -3.69
N GLY A 86 -2.51 14.84 -3.00
CA GLY A 86 -3.18 13.85 -2.17
C GLY A 86 -2.44 12.54 -2.02
N LEU A 87 -3.17 11.55 -1.49
CA LEU A 87 -2.65 10.22 -1.20
C LEU A 87 -2.94 9.25 -2.34
N TYR A 88 -1.93 8.48 -2.71
CA TYR A 88 -2.00 7.44 -3.72
C TYR A 88 -1.34 6.16 -3.24
N LEU A 89 -1.67 5.06 -3.89
CA LEU A 89 -0.92 3.81 -3.85
C LEU A 89 -0.17 3.66 -5.15
N ILE A 90 1.12 3.34 -5.05
CA ILE A 90 1.95 2.91 -6.17
C ILE A 90 2.18 1.42 -6.05
N GLN A 91 1.72 0.66 -7.03
CA GLN A 91 1.98 -0.76 -7.16
C GLN A 91 3.00 -0.99 -8.27
N VAL A 92 4.04 -1.76 -7.96
CA VAL A 92 5.09 -2.13 -8.91
C VAL A 92 5.15 -3.64 -8.99
N ILE A 93 5.22 -4.16 -10.22
CA ILE A 93 5.44 -5.57 -10.51
C ILE A 93 6.77 -5.66 -11.26
N ASP A 94 7.67 -6.51 -10.79
CA ASP A 94 8.95 -6.77 -11.45
C ASP A 94 8.89 -7.89 -12.50
N GLU A 95 10.01 -8.15 -13.16
CA GLU A 95 10.15 -9.21 -14.16
C GLU A 95 9.96 -10.63 -13.59
N ASN A 96 10.19 -10.81 -12.28
CA ASN A 96 9.95 -12.06 -11.56
C ASN A 96 8.49 -12.21 -11.11
N ASN A 97 7.62 -11.25 -11.45
CA ASN A 97 6.23 -11.15 -11.03
C ASN A 97 6.05 -10.94 -9.51
N MET A 98 7.07 -10.44 -8.82
CA MET A 98 6.93 -9.95 -7.45
C MET A 98 6.20 -8.60 -7.48
N ALA A 99 5.15 -8.49 -6.67
CA ALA A 99 4.35 -7.29 -6.55
C ALA A 99 4.59 -6.63 -5.19
N GLU A 100 4.89 -5.33 -5.20
CA GLU A 100 4.97 -4.51 -3.99
C GLU A 100 4.11 -3.26 -4.16
N THR A 101 3.38 -2.89 -3.12
CA THR A 101 2.55 -1.67 -3.10
C THR A 101 3.00 -0.77 -1.96
N LYS A 102 3.19 0.52 -2.25
CA LYS A 102 3.62 1.54 -1.29
C LYS A 102 2.73 2.76 -1.34
N LYS A 103 2.73 3.52 -0.24
CA LYS A 103 2.02 4.79 -0.09
C LYS A 103 2.82 5.93 -0.72
N LEU A 104 2.22 6.66 -1.65
CA LEU A 104 2.79 7.82 -2.32
C LEU A 104 1.99 9.08 -1.96
N VAL A 105 2.67 10.18 -1.63
CA VAL A 105 2.06 11.48 -1.40
C VAL A 105 2.43 12.39 -2.57
N ILE A 106 1.43 12.97 -3.23
CA ILE A 106 1.59 14.02 -4.25
C ILE A 106 1.27 15.38 -3.61
N LYS A 107 2.09 16.39 -3.89
CA LYS A 107 1.95 17.77 -3.37
C LYS A 107 0.87 18.57 -4.05
#